data_AF-A0A7X3K0S7-F1
#
_entry.id   AF-A0A7X3K0S7-F1
#
_cell.length_a   1.000
_cell.length_b   1.000
_cell.length_c   1.000
_cell.angle_alpha   90.00
_cell.angle_beta   90.00
_cell.angle_gamma   90.00
#
_symmetry.space_group_name_H-M   'P 1'
#
loop_
_entity.id
_entity.type
_entity.pdbx_description
1 polymer ?
#
loop_
_entity_poly.entity_id
_entity_poly.type
_entity_poly.pdbx_seq_one_letter_code
_entity_poly.pdbx_strand_id
1 'polypeptide(L)'
;MLSTRQILDEISVNYTCILRSPCFEVYEEYSEVINKLYSSLEQRSMTDEDKLKLKEIKNMHDEIMQALELEKKTLEKQIVAIEKKKNASNVYNKQASYLNDAFFVDIKN
;
A
#
# COMPACT_ATOMS: atom_id res chain seq x y z
N MET A 1 31.83 -4.60 -10.29
CA MET A 1 30.74 -5.53 -9.96
C MET A 1 30.69 -5.70 -8.45
N LEU A 2 29.54 -5.50 -7.82
CA LEU A 2 29.34 -5.81 -6.41
C LEU A 2 29.47 -7.32 -6.17
N SER A 3 29.96 -7.75 -5.02
CA SER A 3 29.96 -9.15 -4.59
C SER A 3 28.56 -9.60 -4.13
N THR A 4 28.32 -10.91 -4.05
CA THR A 4 27.03 -11.46 -3.56
C THR A 4 26.68 -10.91 -2.18
N ARG A 5 27.67 -10.85 -1.28
CA ARG A 5 27.52 -10.33 0.08
C ARG A 5 27.12 -8.85 0.09
N GLN A 6 27.75 -8.04 -0.76
CA GLN A 6 27.40 -6.61 -0.90
C GLN A 6 25.98 -6.41 -1.41
N ILE A 7 25.53 -7.23 -2.37
CA ILE A 7 24.16 -7.14 -2.88
C ILE A 7 23.15 -7.51 -1.78
N LEU A 8 23.42 -8.57 -1.00
CA LEU A 8 22.57 -8.95 0.13
C LEU A 8 22.53 -7.87 1.22
N ASP A 9 23.67 -7.24 1.51
CA ASP A 9 23.75 -6.12 2.45
C ASP A 9 22.90 -4.93 1.96
N GLU A 10 22.99 -4.58 0.67
CA GLU A 10 22.17 -3.52 0.07
C GLU A 10 20.69 -3.86 0.14
N ILE A 11 20.29 -5.10 -0.17
CA ILE A 11 18.90 -5.53 -0.03
C ILE A 11 18.45 -5.36 1.43
N SER A 12 19.21 -5.85 2.41
CA SER A 12 18.90 -5.70 3.83
C SER A 12 18.75 -4.22 4.24
N VAL A 13 19.61 -3.33 3.74
CA VAL A 13 19.51 -1.89 4.03
C VAL A 13 18.22 -1.30 3.48
N ASN A 14 17.86 -1.62 2.22
CA ASN A 14 16.61 -1.15 1.63
C ASN A 14 15.39 -1.66 2.42
N TYR A 15 15.35 -2.93 2.79
CA TYR A 15 14.30 -3.50 3.64
C TYR A 15 14.23 -2.82 5.02
N THR A 16 15.38 -2.51 5.62
CA THR A 16 15.43 -1.77 6.89
C THR A 16 14.88 -0.35 6.75
N CYS A 17 15.14 0.32 5.62
CA CYS A 17 14.57 1.64 5.34
C CYS A 17 13.04 1.58 5.26
N ILE A 18 12.48 0.59 4.56
CA ILE A 18 11.03 0.40 4.46
C ILE A 18 10.43 0.10 5.84
N LEU A 19 11.06 -0.76 6.64
CA LEU A 19 10.58 -1.12 7.98
C LEU A 19 10.49 0.06 8.96
N ARG A 20 11.20 1.18 8.72
CA ARG A 20 11.07 2.39 9.54
C ARG A 20 9.71 3.05 9.40
N SER A 21 9.07 2.92 8.24
CA SER A 21 7.73 3.44 7.97
C SER A 21 7.08 2.56 6.90
N PRO A 22 6.54 1.40 7.29
CA PRO A 22 6.04 0.43 6.33
C PRO A 22 4.67 0.86 5.82
N CYS A 23 4.64 1.50 4.65
CA CYS A 23 3.44 1.82 3.88
C CYS A 23 3.65 1.59 2.39
N PHE A 24 2.56 1.57 1.62
CA PHE A 24 2.60 1.31 0.17
C PHE A 24 3.52 2.28 -0.57
N GLU A 25 3.44 3.58 -0.23
CA GLU A 25 4.21 4.65 -0.87
C GLU A 25 5.72 4.41 -0.70
N VAL A 26 6.16 4.17 0.54
CA VAL A 26 7.57 3.89 0.83
C VAL A 26 8.00 2.59 0.16
N TYR A 27 7.19 1.53 0.19
CA TYR A 27 7.54 0.28 -0.48
C TYR A 27 7.75 0.47 -1.99
N GLU A 28 6.89 1.26 -2.64
CA GLU A 28 6.96 1.55 -4.08
C GLU A 28 8.28 2.23 -4.45
N GLU A 29 8.74 3.22 -3.65
CA GLU A 29 10.01 3.94 -3.86
C GLU A 29 11.23 3.01 -3.97
N TYR A 30 11.26 1.94 -3.16
CA TYR A 30 12.39 1.01 -3.10
C TYR A 30 12.22 -0.24 -3.97
N SER A 31 11.00 -0.52 -4.43
CA SER A 31 10.64 -1.76 -5.13
C SER A 31 11.50 -2.02 -6.37
N GLU A 32 11.72 -1.00 -7.21
CA GLU A 32 12.50 -1.14 -8.43
C GLU A 32 13.97 -1.46 -8.14
N VAL A 33 14.56 -0.80 -7.14
CA VAL A 33 15.95 -1.01 -6.72
C VAL A 33 16.12 -2.42 -6.16
N ILE A 34 15.22 -2.84 -5.28
CA ILE A 34 15.22 -4.18 -4.69
C ILE A 34 15.11 -5.26 -5.78
N ASN A 35 14.21 -5.07 -6.76
CA ASN A 35 14.05 -6.01 -7.88
C ASN A 35 15.34 -6.14 -8.70
N LYS A 36 16.01 -5.02 -9.01
CA LYS A 36 17.30 -5.04 -9.73
C LYS A 36 18.40 -5.78 -8.95
N LEU A 37 18.42 -5.62 -7.63
CA LEU A 37 19.37 -6.33 -6.76
C LEU A 37 19.10 -7.83 -6.75
N TYR A 38 17.84 -8.26 -6.67
CA TYR A 38 17.49 -9.68 -6.79
C TYR A 38 17.81 -10.28 -8.15
N SER A 39 17.52 -9.58 -9.25
CA SER A 39 17.92 -10.04 -10.60
C SER A 39 19.43 -10.20 -10.72
N SER A 40 20.22 -9.38 -10.01
CA SER A 40 21.68 -9.50 -9.98
C SER A 40 22.19 -10.72 -9.19
N LEU A 41 21.35 -11.32 -8.34
CA LEU A 41 21.65 -12.52 -7.56
C LEU A 41 21.29 -13.82 -8.29
N GLU A 42 20.32 -13.82 -9.22
CA GLU A 42 19.83 -15.03 -9.89
C GLU A 42 20.93 -15.85 -10.60
N GLN A 43 21.97 -15.18 -11.10
CA GLN A 43 23.06 -15.81 -11.86
C GLN A 43 24.27 -16.20 -10.99
N ARG A 44 24.19 -16.05 -9.67
CA ARG A 44 25.35 -16.19 -8.77
C ARG A 44 25.24 -17.43 -7.89
N SER A 45 26.38 -18.05 -7.62
CA SER A 45 26.46 -19.08 -6.59
C SER A 45 26.33 -18.46 -5.20
N MET A 46 25.60 -19.15 -4.32
CA MET A 46 25.37 -18.73 -2.95
C MET A 46 25.97 -19.74 -1.98
N THR A 47 26.64 -19.22 -0.96
CA THR A 47 27.13 -20.00 0.18
C THR A 47 26.00 -20.23 1.19
N ASP A 48 26.23 -21.09 2.19
CA ASP A 48 25.25 -21.30 3.25
C ASP A 48 25.08 -20.07 4.16
N GLU A 49 26.13 -19.25 4.31
CA GLU A 49 26.05 -17.96 5.01
C GLU A 49 25.12 -16.98 4.26
N ASP A 50 25.21 -16.93 2.93
CA ASP A 50 24.33 -16.11 2.09
C ASP A 50 22.86 -16.53 2.21
N LYS A 51 22.61 -17.85 2.30
CA LYS A 51 21.25 -18.39 2.51
C LYS A 51 20.69 -18.00 3.87
N LEU A 52 21.52 -17.98 4.91
CA LEU A 52 21.10 -17.53 6.24
C LEU A 52 20.65 -16.06 6.19
N LYS A 53 21.42 -15.22 5.51
CA LYS A 53 21.08 -13.81 5.33
C LYS A 53 19.82 -13.59 4.50
N LEU A 54 19.61 -14.38 3.44
CA LEU A 54 18.36 -14.37 2.69
C LEU A 54 17.15 -14.75 3.54
N LYS A 55 17.32 -15.64 4.52
CA LYS A 55 16.25 -15.97 5.45
C LYS A 55 15.88 -14.78 6.34
N GLU A 56 16.86 -14.01 6.81
CA GLU A 56 16.62 -12.77 7.54
C GLU A 56 15.90 -11.73 6.67
N ILE A 57 16.34 -11.57 5.42
CA ILE A 57 15.69 -10.68 4.45
C ILE A 57 14.24 -11.10 4.21
N LYS A 58 13.98 -12.40 4.10
CA LYS A 58 12.62 -12.92 3.95
C LYS A 58 11.74 -12.56 5.16
N ASN A 59 12.26 -12.68 6.38
CA ASN A 59 11.49 -12.31 7.57
C ASN A 59 11.12 -10.81 7.54
N MET A 60 12.06 -9.94 7.15
CA MET A 60 11.78 -8.51 6.98
C MET A 60 10.70 -8.27 5.91
N HIS A 61 10.73 -9.01 4.80
CA HIS A 61 9.70 -8.95 3.78
C HIS A 61 8.32 -9.36 4.31
N ASP A 62 8.25 -10.48 5.05
CA ASP A 62 7.00 -10.98 5.62
C ASP A 62 6.40 -9.96 6.62
N GLU A 63 7.22 -9.27 7.41
CA GLU A 63 6.79 -8.18 8.31
C GLU A 63 6.20 -6.99 7.53
N ILE A 64 6.87 -6.54 6.46
CA ILE A 64 6.37 -5.46 5.61
C ILE A 64 5.04 -5.86 4.98
N MET A 65 4.92 -7.08 4.46
CA MET A 65 3.69 -7.56 3.84
C MET A 65 2.52 -7.57 4.82
N GLN A 66 2.76 -7.91 6.09
CA GLN A 66 1.73 -7.82 7.14
C GLN A 66 1.29 -6.37 7.39
N ALA A 67 2.22 -5.43 7.42
CA ALA A 67 1.91 -4.01 7.58
C ALA A 67 1.10 -3.47 6.39
N LEU A 68 1.49 -3.81 5.16
CA LEU A 68 0.77 -3.41 3.94
C LEU A 68 -0.64 -4.01 3.87
N GLU A 69 -0.82 -5.25 4.31
CA GLU A 69 -2.15 -5.88 4.38
C GLU A 69 -3.05 -5.17 5.40
N LEU A 70 -2.50 -4.66 6.50
CA LEU A 70 -3.24 -3.86 7.46
C LEU A 70 -3.62 -2.48 6.89
N GLU A 71 -2.68 -1.84 6.18
CA GLU A 71 -2.92 -0.58 5.49
C GLU A 71 -4.03 -0.73 4.45
N LYS A 72 -3.97 -1.77 3.62
CA LYS A 72 -4.99 -2.10 2.62
C LYS A 72 -6.38 -2.21 3.25
N LYS A 73 -6.52 -2.99 4.33
CA LYS A 73 -7.80 -3.12 5.06
C LYS A 73 -8.29 -1.79 5.61
N THR A 74 -7.39 -0.90 6.00
CA THR A 74 -7.73 0.43 6.49
C THR A 74 -8.26 1.31 5.37
N LEU A 75 -7.60 1.30 4.21
CA LEU A 75 -8.04 2.01 3.01
C LEU A 75 -9.40 1.51 2.50
N GLU A 76 -9.61 0.19 2.46
CA GLU A 76 -10.89 -0.41 2.08
C GLU A 76 -12.05 0.08 2.98
N LYS A 77 -11.82 0.14 4.30
CA LYS A 77 -12.80 0.69 5.25
C LYS A 77 -13.09 2.17 4.99
N GLN A 78 -12.06 2.96 4.66
CA GLN A 78 -12.22 4.38 4.36
C GLN A 78 -13.02 4.59 3.07
N ILE A 79 -12.78 3.79 2.03
CA ILE A 79 -13.55 3.82 0.79
C ILE A 79 -15.04 3.58 1.07
N VAL A 80 -15.36 2.50 1.81
CA VAL A 80 -16.74 2.18 2.19
C VAL A 80 -17.39 3.32 3.00
N ALA A 81 -16.65 3.95 3.91
CA ALA A 81 -17.15 5.08 4.69
C ALA A 81 -17.46 6.30 3.80
N ILE A 82 -16.59 6.60 2.83
CA ILE A 82 -16.79 7.69 1.86
C ILE A 82 -18.01 7.40 0.98
N GLU A 83 -18.18 6.17 0.49
CA GLU A 83 -19.34 5.77 -0.30
C GLU A 83 -20.65 5.90 0.48
N LYS A 84 -20.67 5.46 1.74
CA LYS A 84 -21.84 5.64 2.62
C LYS A 84 -22.16 7.12 2.82
N LYS A 85 -21.15 7.96 3.04
CA LYS A 85 -21.34 9.41 3.19
C LYS A 85 -21.89 10.03 1.90
N LYS A 86 -21.35 9.65 0.73
CA LYS A 86 -21.83 10.10 -0.57
C LYS A 86 -23.29 9.71 -0.81
N ASN A 87 -23.66 8.47 -0.48
CA ASN A 87 -25.04 7.99 -0.61
C ASN A 87 -25.99 8.75 0.32
N ALA A 88 -25.61 8.98 1.57
CA ALA A 88 -26.41 9.79 2.49
C ALA A 88 -26.60 11.22 1.96
N SER A 89 -25.54 11.90 1.53
CA SER A 89 -25.61 13.24 0.93
C SER A 89 -26.51 13.28 -0.32
N ASN A 90 -26.46 12.25 -1.17
CA ASN A 90 -27.33 12.14 -2.33
C ASN A 90 -28.82 11.97 -1.96
N VAL A 91 -29.13 11.21 -0.89
CA VAL A 91 -30.50 11.05 -0.40
C VAL A 91 -31.04 12.38 0.14
N TYR A 92 -30.24 13.12 0.93
CA TYR A 92 -30.62 14.44 1.43
C TYR A 92 -30.82 15.44 0.28
N ASN A 93 -29.93 15.47 -0.72
CA ASN A 93 -30.11 16.34 -1.89
C ASN A 93 -31.35 16.00 -2.70
N LYS A 94 -31.67 14.71 -2.88
CA LYS A 94 -32.91 14.30 -3.54
C LYS A 94 -34.14 14.73 -2.73
N GLN A 95 -34.17 14.49 -1.42
CA GLN A 95 -35.28 14.91 -0.56
C GLN A 95 -35.46 16.44 -0.52
N ALA A 96 -34.36 17.21 -0.50
CA ALA A 96 -34.41 18.67 -0.58
C ALA A 96 -34.91 19.16 -1.96
N SER A 97 -34.55 18.48 -3.05
CA SER A 97 -35.07 18.76 -4.40
C SER A 97 -36.57 18.49 -4.49
N TYR A 98 -37.06 17.36 -3.95
CA TYR A 98 -38.49 17.03 -3.95
C TYR A 98 -39.31 17.96 -3.06
N LEU A 99 -38.77 18.40 -1.92
CA LEU A 99 -39.43 19.38 -1.06
C LEU A 99 -39.48 20.76 -1.73
N ASN A 100 -38.38 21.23 -2.32
CA ASN A 100 -38.37 22.53 -2.99
C ASN A 100 -39.31 22.56 -4.22
N ASP A 101 -39.41 21.48 -5.01
CA ASP A 101 -40.36 21.44 -6.14
C ASP A 101 -41.83 21.36 -5.69
N ALA A 102 -42.12 20.80 -4.50
CA ALA A 102 -43.49 20.70 -3.99
C ALA A 102 -44.02 22.00 -3.35
N PHE A 103 -43.16 22.94 -2.97
CA PHE A 103 -43.57 24.22 -2.37
C PHE A 103 -43.85 25.34 -3.38
N PHE A 104 -43.48 25.18 -4.66
CA PHE A 104 -43.73 26.18 -5.70
C PHE A 104 -44.89 25.86 -6.66
N VAL A 105 -45.62 24.76 -6.43
CA VAL A 105 -46.77 24.37 -7.26
C VAL A 105 -48.08 24.59 -6.50
N ASP A 106 -48.38 25.84 -6.10
CA ASP A 106 -49.77 26.33 -6.00
C ASP A 106 -49.87 27.84 -5.70
N ILE A 107 -49.28 28.68 -6.58
CA ILE A 107 -49.66 30.10 -6.61
C ILE A 107 -49.93 30.50 -8.06
N LYS A 108 -51.16 30.23 -8.51
CA LYS A 108 -51.80 31.01 -9.58
C LYS A 108 -53.22 31.37 -9.14
N ASN A 109 -53.46 32.69 -9.10
CA ASN A 109 -54.74 33.37 -8.85
C ASN A 109 -55.92 32.78 -9.62
#